data_AF-A0A835UZE2-F1
#
_entry.id   AF-A0A835UZE2-F1
#
_cell.length_a   1.000
_cell.length_b   1.000
_cell.length_c   1.000
_cell.angle_alpha   90.00
_cell.angle_beta   90.00
_cell.angle_gamma   90.00
#
_symmetry.space_group_name_H-M   'P 1'
#
loop_
_entity.id
_entity.type
_entity.pdbx_description
1 polymer ?
#
loop_
_entity_poly.entity_id
_entity_poly.type
_entity_poly.pdbx_seq_one_letter_code
_entity_poly.pdbx_strand_id
1 'polypeptide(L)'
;MAGAKKVGVGHIFLPNDLQIKIDNIITKLNISAAELSSKTSESFKNIDEVLNTVLVILGWVLVTCTFITSGVFLLVHNVVGDTCVAMDEWVARPHTHTALGDLIPCVNAATANESLSRSKEVTFELIQVVNEVILNVSNANFPSRIFNPPLSYNQSGPPMPILCNPYKPDLTDRKCRPGEVNFDDASTVWKRFVCNTKVVAGNEICSSVGRITPNMFNEMTGATNKSQGLYLYVPFLFKIADCTVARETLGSISSDYCPGVELHSKTIVLGLVVVSTTMMLSIIFWMILAKQRKHRRYSKKYTNQEGPLMAGYKL
;
A
#
# COMPACT_ATOMS: atom_id res chain seq x y z
N MET A 1 3.72 -42.07 58.18
CA MET A 1 2.68 -42.22 59.22
C MET A 1 3.00 -43.48 60.01
N ALA A 2 3.77 -43.37 61.10
CA ALA A 2 4.21 -44.51 61.92
C ALA A 2 3.83 -44.35 63.41
N GLY A 3 2.79 -43.55 63.69
CA GLY A 3 2.46 -43.09 65.04
C GLY A 3 1.17 -43.63 65.65
N ALA A 4 0.60 -44.72 65.14
CA ALA A 4 -0.71 -45.20 65.60
C ALA A 4 -0.72 -46.68 66.05
N LYS A 5 0.33 -47.17 66.73
CA LYS A 5 0.35 -48.54 67.28
C LYS A 5 0.61 -48.65 68.79
N LYS A 6 0.53 -47.58 69.57
CA LYS A 6 0.56 -47.70 71.04
C LYS A 6 -0.27 -46.62 71.73
N VAL A 7 -1.54 -46.92 71.94
CA VAL A 7 -2.28 -46.39 73.09
C VAL A 7 -2.80 -47.61 73.85
N GLY A 8 -2.24 -47.84 75.03
CA GLY A 8 -2.67 -48.91 75.92
C GLY A 8 -3.95 -48.49 76.63
N VAL A 9 -5.01 -49.26 76.40
CA VAL A 9 -6.18 -49.31 77.27
C VAL A 9 -6.33 -50.78 77.68
N GLY A 10 -6.52 -51.02 78.98
CA GLY A 10 -6.39 -52.33 79.64
C GLY A 10 -7.10 -53.49 78.93
N HIS A 11 -6.41 -54.64 78.93
CA HIS A 11 -6.84 -55.99 78.54
C HIS A 11 -8.29 -56.14 78.02
N ILE A 12 -8.51 -55.68 76.78
CA ILE A 12 -9.52 -56.25 75.89
C ILE A 12 -8.72 -56.73 74.68
N PHE A 13 -8.37 -58.01 74.68
CA PHE A 13 -7.70 -58.62 73.54
C PHE A 13 -8.70 -58.56 72.38
N LEU A 14 -8.49 -57.66 71.41
CA LEU A 14 -9.30 -57.63 70.20
C LEU A 14 -9.27 -59.06 69.63
N PRO A 15 -10.44 -59.71 69.44
CA PRO A 15 -10.52 -61.00 68.78
C PRO A 15 -9.68 -60.95 67.50
N ASN A 16 -8.91 -62.01 67.23
CA ASN A 16 -7.95 -62.04 66.12
C ASN A 16 -8.58 -61.59 64.78
N ASP A 17 -9.88 -61.86 64.60
CA ASP A 17 -10.71 -61.46 63.46
C ASP A 17 -10.77 -59.92 63.25
N LEU A 18 -10.89 -59.14 64.32
CA LEU A 18 -10.90 -57.68 64.25
C LEU A 18 -9.53 -57.09 63.94
N GLN A 19 -8.44 -57.71 64.43
CA GLN A 19 -7.07 -57.28 64.09
C GLN A 19 -6.77 -57.51 62.61
N ILE A 20 -7.17 -58.66 62.07
CA ILE A 20 -7.01 -59.00 60.64
C ILE A 20 -7.80 -58.03 59.74
N LYS A 21 -9.02 -57.65 60.14
CA LYS A 21 -9.81 -56.63 59.41
C LYS A 21 -9.13 -55.27 59.40
N ILE A 22 -8.56 -54.84 60.53
CA ILE A 22 -7.84 -53.56 60.63
C ILE A 22 -6.59 -53.58 59.73
N ASP A 23 -5.79 -54.64 59.76
CA ASP A 23 -4.59 -54.77 58.91
C ASP A 23 -4.94 -54.79 57.42
N ASN A 24 -6.05 -55.44 57.03
CA ASN A 24 -6.55 -55.45 55.65
C ASN A 24 -6.98 -54.04 55.17
N ILE A 25 -7.60 -53.25 56.05
CA ILE A 25 -7.97 -51.86 55.75
C ILE A 25 -6.72 -50.99 55.61
N ILE A 26 -5.75 -51.12 56.52
CA ILE A 26 -4.49 -50.36 56.48
C ILE A 26 -3.70 -50.68 55.20
N THR A 27 -3.60 -51.95 54.83
CA THR A 27 -2.92 -52.36 53.60
C THR A 27 -3.62 -51.83 52.35
N LYS A 28 -4.96 -51.92 52.27
CA LYS A 28 -5.73 -51.33 51.16
C LYS A 28 -5.54 -49.82 51.06
N LEU A 29 -5.57 -49.10 52.19
CA LEU A 29 -5.33 -47.65 52.23
C LEU A 29 -3.94 -47.29 51.71
N ASN A 30 -2.91 -48.06 52.09
CA ASN A 30 -1.54 -47.82 51.65
C ASN A 30 -1.37 -48.08 50.15
N ILE A 31 -2.03 -49.11 49.61
CA ILE A 31 -2.07 -49.39 48.17
C ILE A 31 -2.74 -48.24 47.41
N SER A 32 -3.91 -47.78 47.87
CA SER A 32 -4.61 -46.65 47.26
C SER A 32 -3.80 -45.36 47.31
N ALA A 33 -3.12 -45.09 48.43
CA ALA A 33 -2.25 -43.92 48.57
C ALA A 33 -1.03 -43.99 47.63
N ALA A 34 -0.42 -45.17 47.49
CA ALA A 34 0.69 -45.39 46.56
C ALA A 34 0.26 -45.23 45.10
N GLU A 35 -0.91 -45.74 44.72
CA GLU A 35 -1.48 -45.59 43.38
C GLU A 35 -1.83 -44.12 43.07
N LEU A 36 -2.43 -43.40 44.01
CA LEU A 36 -2.73 -41.99 43.82
C LEU A 36 -1.45 -41.16 43.66
N SER A 37 -0.43 -41.43 44.48
CA SER A 37 0.87 -40.77 44.38
C SER A 37 1.58 -41.08 43.06
N SER A 38 1.47 -42.31 42.54
CA SER A 38 2.10 -42.69 41.28
C SER A 38 1.42 -41.96 40.11
N LYS A 39 0.08 -42.01 40.02
CA LYS A 39 -0.73 -41.28 39.03
C LYS A 39 -0.48 -39.77 39.07
N THR A 40 -0.49 -39.16 40.26
CA THR A 40 -0.24 -37.72 40.40
C THR A 40 1.16 -37.34 39.89
N SER A 41 2.17 -38.15 40.19
CA SER A 41 3.54 -37.92 39.71
C SER A 41 3.70 -38.11 38.21
N GLU A 42 2.90 -38.99 37.61
CA GLU A 42 2.89 -39.28 36.18
C GLU A 42 2.21 -38.15 35.41
N SER A 43 1.02 -37.73 35.87
CA SER A 43 0.33 -36.57 35.32
C SER A 43 1.21 -35.31 35.36
N PHE A 44 1.91 -35.06 36.47
CA PHE A 44 2.80 -33.90 36.59
C PHE A 44 4.00 -33.97 35.61
N LYS A 45 4.59 -35.17 35.40
CA LYS A 45 5.68 -35.35 34.44
C LYS A 45 5.23 -35.08 33.00
N ASN A 46 4.05 -35.57 32.63
CA ASN A 46 3.51 -35.38 31.29
C ASN A 46 3.23 -33.89 31.01
N ILE A 47 2.69 -33.16 32.00
CA ILE A 47 2.47 -31.71 31.89
C ILE A 47 3.79 -30.95 31.74
N ASP A 48 4.80 -31.25 32.58
CA ASP A 48 6.14 -30.64 32.48
C ASP A 48 6.78 -30.86 31.09
N GLU A 49 6.65 -32.06 30.53
CA GLU A 49 7.25 -32.44 29.25
C GLU A 49 6.58 -31.75 28.06
N VAL A 50 5.24 -31.69 28.05
CA VAL A 50 4.48 -30.96 27.03
C VAL A 50 4.78 -29.46 27.11
N LEU A 51 4.74 -28.87 28.30
CA LEU A 51 5.01 -27.44 28.48
C LEU A 51 6.43 -27.07 28.01
N ASN A 52 7.43 -27.86 28.38
CA ASN A 52 8.81 -27.60 27.97
C ASN A 52 9.00 -27.73 26.45
N THR A 53 8.32 -28.68 25.82
CA THR A 53 8.36 -28.84 24.36
C THR A 53 7.71 -27.67 23.64
N VAL A 54 6.54 -27.23 24.09
CA VAL A 54 5.84 -26.07 23.53
C VAL A 54 6.65 -24.78 23.70
N LEU A 55 7.23 -24.54 24.88
CA LEU A 55 8.07 -23.36 25.13
C LEU A 55 9.31 -23.31 24.25
N VAL A 56 9.95 -24.46 24.00
CA VAL A 56 11.12 -24.52 23.11
C VAL A 56 10.71 -24.22 21.66
N ILE A 57 9.63 -24.84 21.16
CA ILE A 57 9.14 -24.59 19.80
C ILE A 57 8.76 -23.11 19.63
N LEU A 58 7.95 -22.57 20.55
CA LEU A 58 7.52 -21.17 20.52
C LEU A 58 8.70 -20.22 20.64
N GLY A 59 9.68 -20.54 21.50
CA GLY A 59 10.91 -19.77 21.64
C GLY A 59 11.70 -19.69 20.34
N TRP A 60 11.92 -20.82 19.67
CA TRP A 60 12.63 -20.85 18.38
C TRP A 60 11.87 -20.11 17.28
N VAL A 61 10.54 -20.23 17.24
CA VAL A 61 9.69 -19.46 16.30
C VAL A 61 9.84 -17.96 16.56
N LEU A 62 9.84 -17.51 17.82
CA LEU A 62 10.05 -16.10 18.14
C LEU A 62 11.46 -15.63 17.73
N VAL A 63 12.49 -16.43 17.97
CA VAL A 63 13.86 -16.12 17.53
C VAL A 63 13.94 -15.97 16.02
N THR A 64 13.36 -16.88 15.24
CA THR A 64 13.38 -16.77 13.77
C THR A 64 12.59 -15.56 13.28
N CYS A 65 11.41 -15.28 13.85
CA CYS A 65 10.64 -14.08 13.52
C CYS A 65 11.40 -12.78 13.85
N THR A 66 12.07 -12.69 15.00
CA THR A 66 12.89 -11.51 15.36
C THR A 66 14.09 -11.33 14.43
N PHE A 67 14.71 -12.42 13.98
CA PHE A 67 15.83 -12.35 13.05
C PHE A 67 15.39 -11.86 11.66
N ILE A 68 14.27 -12.40 11.15
CA ILE A 68 13.69 -11.99 9.87
C ILE A 68 13.30 -10.50 9.92
N THR A 69 12.58 -10.08 10.97
CA THR A 69 12.20 -8.68 11.13
C THR A 69 13.42 -7.76 11.24
N SER A 70 14.44 -8.13 12.00
CA SER A 70 15.70 -7.39 12.06
C SER A 70 16.36 -7.24 10.68
N GLY A 71 16.37 -8.29 9.86
CA GLY A 71 16.89 -8.23 8.49
C GLY A 71 16.11 -7.28 7.60
N VAL A 72 14.78 -7.31 7.67
CA VAL A 72 13.91 -6.38 6.92
C VAL A 72 14.15 -4.94 7.34
N PHE A 73 14.23 -4.65 8.65
CA PHE A 73 14.50 -3.30 9.15
C PHE A 73 15.86 -2.76 8.71
N LEU A 74 16.89 -3.62 8.62
CA LEU A 74 18.20 -3.24 8.07
C LEU A 74 18.12 -2.85 6.59
N LEU A 75 17.38 -3.61 5.78
CA LEU A 75 17.17 -3.27 4.38
C LEU A 75 16.42 -1.94 4.23
N VAL A 76 15.37 -1.74 5.03
CA VAL A 76 14.62 -0.49 5.05
C VAL A 76 15.51 0.69 5.44
N HIS A 77 16.39 0.54 6.42
CA HIS A 77 17.34 1.59 6.80
C HIS A 77 18.22 2.03 5.62
N ASN A 78 18.79 1.07 4.90
CA ASN A 78 19.65 1.37 3.76
C ASN A 78 18.86 2.01 2.60
N VAL A 79 17.69 1.45 2.26
CA VAL A 79 16.84 1.99 1.19
C VAL A 79 16.40 3.41 1.50
N VAL A 80 16.00 3.69 2.74
CA VAL A 80 15.60 5.05 3.14
C VAL A 80 16.80 5.99 3.11
N GLY A 81 17.98 5.56 3.59
CA GLY A 81 19.21 6.36 3.50
C GLY A 81 19.56 6.74 2.06
N ASP A 82 19.58 5.76 1.16
CA ASP A 82 19.86 5.98 -0.27
C ASP A 82 18.80 6.89 -0.91
N THR A 83 17.53 6.71 -0.56
CA THR A 83 16.43 7.56 -1.03
C THR A 83 16.59 8.99 -0.54
N CYS A 84 16.96 9.20 0.72
CA CYS A 84 17.20 10.52 1.29
C CYS A 84 18.36 11.25 0.58
N VAL A 85 19.46 10.55 0.31
CA VAL A 85 20.59 11.11 -0.46
C VAL A 85 20.16 11.46 -1.89
N ALA A 86 19.39 10.60 -2.54
CA ALA A 86 18.88 10.86 -3.89
C ALA A 86 17.91 12.05 -3.94
N MET A 87 17.05 12.20 -2.93
CA MET A 87 16.15 13.35 -2.80
C MET A 87 16.93 14.64 -2.59
N ASP A 88 17.93 14.65 -1.70
CA ASP A 88 18.78 15.81 -1.42
C ASP A 88 19.55 16.27 -2.67
N GLU A 89 20.15 15.32 -3.40
CA GLU A 89 20.88 15.59 -4.63
C GLU A 89 19.98 16.22 -5.71
N TRP A 90 18.77 15.69 -5.87
CA TRP A 90 17.80 16.23 -6.83
C TRP A 90 17.32 17.63 -6.45
N VAL A 91 17.06 17.88 -5.16
CA VAL A 91 16.66 19.22 -4.66
C VAL A 91 17.76 20.25 -4.90
N ALA A 92 19.02 19.87 -4.73
CA ALA A 92 20.16 20.75 -4.97
C ALA A 92 20.40 21.03 -6.47
N ARG A 93 20.20 20.02 -7.34
CA ARG A 93 20.51 20.12 -8.78
C ARG A 93 19.42 19.46 -9.65
N PRO A 94 18.22 20.06 -9.74
CA PRO A 94 17.08 19.43 -10.40
C PRO A 94 17.16 19.41 -11.93
N HIS A 95 18.05 20.21 -12.53
CA HIS A 95 18.23 20.29 -13.99
C HIS A 95 19.39 19.43 -14.52
N THR A 96 20.08 18.68 -13.66
CA THR A 96 21.13 17.74 -14.05
C THR A 96 20.62 16.31 -13.94
N HIS A 97 21.21 15.39 -14.72
CA HIS A 97 20.93 13.96 -14.58
C HIS A 97 21.24 13.49 -13.16
N THR A 98 20.19 13.11 -12.44
CA THR A 98 20.21 12.58 -11.08
C THR A 98 19.29 11.36 -11.05
N ALA A 99 19.47 10.46 -10.07
CA ALA A 99 18.68 9.23 -9.99
C ALA A 99 17.16 9.49 -9.95
N LEU A 100 16.73 10.62 -9.38
CA LEU A 100 15.33 11.03 -9.32
C LEU A 100 14.88 11.89 -10.51
N GLY A 101 15.82 12.57 -11.19
CA GLY A 101 15.55 13.46 -12.32
C GLY A 101 15.04 12.73 -13.57
N ASP A 102 15.42 11.45 -13.73
CA ASP A 102 14.93 10.62 -14.84
C ASP A 102 13.44 10.21 -14.67
N LEU A 103 12.90 10.26 -13.44
CA LEU A 103 11.51 9.96 -13.13
C LEU A 103 10.63 11.21 -13.05
N ILE A 104 11.18 12.32 -12.54
CA ILE A 104 10.47 13.58 -12.33
C ILE A 104 11.04 14.63 -13.30
N PRO A 105 10.44 14.78 -14.50
CA PRO A 105 10.95 15.73 -15.50
C PRO A 105 10.80 17.15 -14.96
N CYS A 106 11.93 17.85 -14.92
CA CYS A 106 12.02 19.20 -14.38
C CYS A 106 12.39 20.21 -15.46
N VAL A 107 11.52 21.21 -15.67
CA VAL A 107 11.73 22.33 -16.58
C VAL A 107 11.81 23.61 -15.75
N ASN A 108 12.61 24.58 -16.17
CA ASN A 108 12.68 25.85 -15.44
C ASN A 108 11.37 26.68 -15.60
N ALA A 109 11.08 27.54 -14.62
CA ALA A 109 9.88 28.38 -14.61
C ALA A 109 9.71 29.22 -15.87
N ALA A 110 10.80 29.73 -16.43
CA ALA A 110 10.78 30.58 -17.61
C ALA A 110 10.27 29.80 -18.84
N THR A 111 10.89 28.66 -19.14
CA THR A 111 10.51 27.79 -20.26
C THR A 111 9.12 27.18 -20.06
N ALA A 112 8.75 26.85 -18.82
CA ALA A 112 7.40 26.38 -18.51
C ALA A 112 6.33 27.45 -18.80
N ASN A 113 6.58 28.71 -18.39
CA ASN A 113 5.68 29.84 -18.66
C ASN A 113 5.62 30.19 -20.15
N GLU A 114 6.76 30.17 -20.86
CA GLU A 114 6.80 30.38 -22.30
C GLU A 114 5.97 29.32 -23.04
N SER A 115 6.16 28.04 -22.68
CA SER A 115 5.43 26.92 -23.28
C SER A 115 3.92 26.98 -22.99
N LEU A 116 3.54 27.40 -21.77
CA LEU A 116 2.15 27.68 -21.44
C LEU A 116 1.58 28.80 -22.32
N SER A 117 2.31 29.90 -22.50
CA SER A 117 1.91 31.01 -23.37
C SER A 117 1.71 30.55 -24.81
N ARG A 118 2.64 29.74 -25.35
CA ARG A 118 2.53 29.14 -26.69
C ARG A 118 1.31 28.23 -26.82
N SER A 119 1.00 27.45 -25.78
CA SER A 119 -0.19 26.62 -25.80
C SER A 119 -1.48 27.43 -25.76
N LYS A 120 -1.51 28.57 -25.03
CA LYS A 120 -2.65 29.50 -25.06
C LYS A 120 -2.83 30.11 -26.45
N GLU A 121 -1.74 30.51 -27.09
CA GLU A 121 -1.72 31.02 -28.46
C GLU A 121 -2.29 30.02 -29.45
N VAL A 122 -1.79 28.77 -29.47
CA VAL A 122 -2.32 27.70 -30.35
C VAL A 122 -3.80 27.43 -30.10
N THR A 123 -4.25 27.44 -28.83
CA THR A 123 -5.67 27.26 -28.50
C THR A 123 -6.50 28.42 -29.04
N PHE A 124 -6.01 29.65 -28.92
CA PHE A 124 -6.68 30.84 -29.43
C PHE A 124 -6.81 30.77 -30.96
N GLU A 125 -5.72 30.46 -31.67
CA GLU A 125 -5.70 30.36 -33.13
C GLU A 125 -6.60 29.25 -33.65
N LEU A 126 -6.58 28.07 -33.04
CA LEU A 126 -7.39 26.94 -33.48
C LEU A 126 -8.89 27.24 -33.40
N ILE A 127 -9.32 27.94 -32.33
CA ILE A 127 -10.70 28.39 -32.18
C ILE A 127 -11.02 29.50 -33.18
N GLN A 128 -10.08 30.39 -33.48
CA GLN A 128 -10.27 31.39 -34.53
C GLN A 128 -10.50 30.73 -35.90
N VAL A 129 -9.72 29.71 -36.27
CA VAL A 129 -9.92 28.97 -37.52
C VAL A 129 -11.31 28.35 -37.59
N VAL A 130 -11.79 27.73 -36.50
CA VAL A 130 -13.16 27.19 -36.44
C VAL A 130 -14.21 28.28 -36.61
N ASN A 131 -14.03 29.42 -35.93
CA ASN A 131 -14.98 30.54 -36.01
C ASN A 131 -14.97 31.23 -37.38
N GLU A 132 -13.82 31.31 -38.03
CA GLU A 132 -13.68 31.79 -39.41
C GLU A 132 -14.45 30.89 -40.38
N VAL A 133 -14.34 29.56 -40.25
CA VAL A 133 -15.15 28.62 -41.04
C VAL A 133 -16.64 28.84 -40.77
N ILE A 134 -17.05 29.00 -39.51
CA ILE A 134 -18.47 29.22 -39.18
C ILE A 134 -19.00 30.52 -39.78
N LEU A 135 -18.28 31.64 -39.63
CA LEU A 135 -18.75 32.95 -40.07
C LEU A 135 -18.65 33.12 -41.59
N ASN A 136 -17.51 32.79 -42.16
CA ASN A 136 -17.19 33.09 -43.55
C ASN A 136 -17.51 31.95 -44.51
N VAL A 137 -17.70 30.71 -44.04
CA VAL A 137 -18.11 29.59 -44.89
C VAL A 137 -19.52 29.13 -44.56
N SER A 138 -19.78 28.71 -43.32
CA SER A 138 -21.05 28.08 -42.93
C SER A 138 -22.23 29.04 -42.84
N ASN A 139 -22.00 30.30 -42.47
CA ASN A 139 -23.04 31.32 -42.34
C ASN A 139 -23.08 32.31 -43.52
N ALA A 140 -22.08 32.27 -44.40
CA ALA A 140 -21.98 33.17 -45.55
C ALA A 140 -22.83 32.69 -46.73
N ASN A 141 -23.64 33.59 -47.30
CA ASN A 141 -24.43 33.30 -48.50
C ASN A 141 -23.63 33.65 -49.75
N PHE A 142 -23.06 32.65 -50.42
CA PHE A 142 -22.28 32.86 -51.65
C PHE A 142 -23.15 32.90 -52.90
N PRO A 143 -23.04 33.94 -53.74
CA PRO A 143 -23.78 34.01 -55.00
C PRO A 143 -23.26 32.98 -56.01
N SER A 144 -24.17 32.19 -56.56
CA SER A 144 -23.90 31.12 -57.54
C SER A 144 -23.42 31.58 -58.92
N ARG A 145 -23.27 32.90 -59.15
CA ARG A 145 -22.76 33.45 -60.42
C ARG A 145 -21.24 33.61 -60.43
N ILE A 146 -20.58 33.59 -59.28
CA ILE A 146 -19.15 33.93 -59.14
C ILE A 146 -18.33 32.72 -58.67
N PHE A 147 -18.90 31.91 -57.77
CA PHE A 147 -18.23 30.74 -57.22
C PHE A 147 -18.92 29.47 -57.72
N ASN A 148 -18.16 28.39 -57.83
CA ASN A 148 -18.66 27.04 -58.12
C ASN A 148 -18.75 26.23 -56.81
N PRO A 149 -19.51 25.12 -56.78
CA PRO A 149 -19.53 24.23 -55.63
C PRO A 149 -18.11 23.75 -55.26
N PRO A 150 -17.79 23.65 -53.96
CA PRO A 150 -18.71 23.61 -52.82
C PRO A 150 -18.92 24.98 -52.17
N LEU A 151 -18.40 26.08 -52.73
CA LEU A 151 -18.54 27.42 -52.11
C LEU A 151 -19.89 28.06 -52.43
N SER A 152 -20.46 27.80 -53.61
CA SER A 152 -21.78 28.31 -54.01
C SER A 152 -22.88 27.25 -53.89
N TYR A 153 -23.63 27.24 -52.79
CA TYR A 153 -24.85 26.45 -52.68
C TYR A 153 -25.87 27.20 -51.81
N ASN A 154 -27.16 26.90 -52.00
CA ASN A 154 -28.23 27.55 -51.27
C ASN A 154 -28.27 27.04 -49.82
N GLN A 155 -27.59 27.76 -48.92
CA GLN A 155 -27.54 27.40 -47.52
C GLN A 155 -28.92 27.55 -46.88
N SER A 156 -29.42 26.47 -46.29
CA SER A 156 -30.75 26.40 -45.68
C SER A 156 -30.63 26.24 -44.17
N GLY A 157 -31.39 27.00 -43.39
CA GLY A 157 -31.45 26.87 -41.92
C GLY A 157 -30.93 28.11 -41.16
N PRO A 158 -31.06 28.15 -39.82
CA PRO A 158 -30.60 29.27 -39.01
C PRO A 158 -29.05 29.38 -38.99
N PRO A 159 -28.49 30.57 -38.70
CA PRO A 159 -27.06 30.74 -38.56
C PRO A 159 -26.53 29.93 -37.38
N MET A 160 -25.36 29.34 -37.59
CA MET A 160 -24.67 28.52 -36.60
C MET A 160 -23.94 29.42 -35.58
N PRO A 161 -24.05 29.14 -34.28
CA PRO A 161 -23.34 29.90 -33.25
C PRO A 161 -21.84 29.55 -33.25
N ILE A 162 -21.02 30.55 -32.97
CA ILE A 162 -19.56 30.42 -32.92
C ILE A 162 -19.09 29.72 -31.64
N LEU A 163 -17.90 29.11 -31.70
CA LEU A 163 -17.22 28.55 -30.54
C LEU A 163 -16.67 29.68 -29.65
N CYS A 164 -16.88 29.57 -28.35
CA CYS A 164 -16.28 30.47 -27.40
C CYS A 164 -14.76 30.29 -27.39
N ASN A 165 -14.05 31.40 -27.56
CA ASN A 165 -12.62 31.45 -27.29
C ASN A 165 -12.42 31.84 -25.82
N PRO A 166 -11.79 31.00 -24.98
CA PRO A 166 -11.56 31.35 -23.58
C PRO A 166 -10.48 32.43 -23.42
N TYR A 167 -9.74 32.75 -24.48
CA TYR A 167 -8.68 33.75 -24.49
C TYR A 167 -9.04 34.97 -25.34
N LYS A 168 -8.48 36.11 -24.97
CA LYS A 168 -8.42 37.33 -25.79
C LYS A 168 -7.18 37.33 -26.69
N PRO A 169 -7.08 38.26 -27.66
CA PRO A 169 -5.88 38.40 -28.50
C PRO A 169 -4.58 38.68 -27.71
N ASP A 170 -4.69 39.22 -26.49
CA ASP A 170 -3.57 39.41 -25.55
C ASP A 170 -3.30 38.16 -24.67
N LEU A 171 -3.93 37.03 -24.99
CA LEU A 171 -3.87 35.75 -24.27
C LEU A 171 -4.42 35.80 -22.82
N THR A 172 -5.08 36.89 -22.44
CA THR A 172 -5.76 36.96 -21.14
C THR A 172 -7.06 36.18 -21.15
N ASP A 173 -7.40 35.59 -20.00
CA ASP A 173 -8.61 34.79 -19.87
C ASP A 173 -9.85 35.68 -19.99
N ARG A 174 -10.89 35.17 -20.66
CA ARG A 174 -12.19 35.83 -20.77
C ARG A 174 -13.34 34.85 -20.51
N LYS A 175 -14.45 35.42 -20.05
CA LYS A 175 -15.72 34.70 -19.99
C LYS A 175 -16.42 34.75 -21.35
N CYS A 176 -17.03 33.65 -21.72
CA CYS A 176 -17.83 33.53 -22.94
C CYS A 176 -19.05 34.44 -22.88
N ARG A 177 -19.43 35.02 -24.02
CA ARG A 177 -20.61 35.87 -24.16
C ARG A 177 -21.86 35.00 -24.39
N PRO A 178 -23.05 35.48 -24.00
CA PRO A 178 -24.30 34.82 -24.38
C PRO A 178 -24.39 34.68 -25.91
N GLY A 179 -24.65 33.47 -26.39
CA GLY A 179 -24.70 33.13 -27.82
C GLY A 179 -23.43 32.48 -28.38
N GLU A 180 -22.31 32.49 -27.64
CA GLU A 180 -21.16 31.64 -27.92
C GLU A 180 -21.38 30.24 -27.32
N VAL A 181 -20.86 29.20 -27.98
CA VAL A 181 -20.97 27.82 -27.51
C VAL A 181 -19.69 27.41 -26.78
N ASN A 182 -19.80 26.75 -25.63
CA ASN A 182 -18.65 26.20 -24.92
C ASN A 182 -18.17 24.89 -25.57
N PHE A 183 -16.96 24.45 -25.24
CA PHE A 183 -16.39 23.21 -25.78
C PHE A 183 -17.29 21.98 -25.55
N ASP A 184 -17.85 21.82 -24.35
CA ASP A 184 -18.66 20.66 -23.98
C ASP A 184 -19.96 20.55 -24.80
N ASP A 185 -20.58 21.70 -25.07
CA ASP A 185 -21.87 21.77 -25.77
C ASP A 185 -21.71 21.86 -27.29
N ALA A 186 -20.52 22.20 -27.79
CA ALA A 186 -20.25 22.50 -29.21
C ALA A 186 -20.74 21.39 -30.14
N SER A 187 -20.31 20.15 -29.90
CA SER A 187 -20.69 19.00 -30.74
C SER A 187 -22.22 18.77 -30.75
N THR A 188 -22.87 18.91 -29.60
CA THR A 188 -24.31 18.71 -29.44
C THR A 188 -25.12 19.80 -30.14
N VAL A 189 -24.69 21.06 -30.01
CA VAL A 189 -25.35 22.21 -30.65
C VAL A 189 -25.17 22.14 -32.16
N TRP A 190 -23.95 21.92 -32.63
CA TRP A 190 -23.60 21.91 -34.05
C TRP A 190 -24.17 20.74 -34.83
N LYS A 191 -24.43 19.59 -34.17
CA LYS A 191 -25.09 18.44 -34.80
C LYS A 191 -26.44 18.79 -35.43
N ARG A 192 -27.14 19.79 -34.90
CA ARG A 192 -28.45 20.24 -35.42
C ARG A 192 -28.34 21.02 -36.75
N PHE A 193 -27.13 21.42 -37.13
CA PHE A 193 -26.86 22.17 -38.35
C PHE A 193 -26.28 21.28 -39.47
N VAL A 194 -26.09 19.99 -39.21
CA VAL A 194 -25.58 19.03 -40.19
C VAL A 194 -26.66 18.69 -41.21
N CYS A 195 -26.32 18.81 -42.49
CA CYS A 195 -27.20 18.48 -43.61
C CYS A 195 -26.92 17.07 -44.16
N ASN A 196 -27.91 16.46 -44.82
CA ASN A 196 -27.69 15.31 -45.69
C ASN A 196 -27.00 15.77 -46.98
N THR A 197 -25.98 15.05 -47.42
CA THR A 197 -25.15 15.48 -48.55
C THR A 197 -25.49 14.77 -49.85
N LYS A 198 -25.24 15.47 -50.97
CA LYS A 198 -25.09 14.89 -52.31
C LYS A 198 -23.67 15.19 -52.78
N VAL A 199 -23.06 14.24 -53.47
CA VAL A 199 -21.71 14.42 -54.00
C VAL A 199 -21.81 14.96 -55.43
N VAL A 200 -21.22 16.13 -55.66
CA VAL A 200 -21.15 16.75 -57.00
C VAL A 200 -19.68 17.04 -57.28
N ALA A 201 -19.16 16.49 -58.38
CA ALA A 201 -17.76 16.62 -58.79
C ALA A 201 -16.75 16.26 -57.67
N GLY A 202 -17.07 15.25 -56.84
CA GLY A 202 -16.22 14.80 -55.73
C GLY A 202 -16.40 15.55 -54.41
N ASN A 203 -17.20 16.62 -54.37
CA ASN A 203 -17.42 17.42 -53.17
C ASN A 203 -18.80 17.18 -52.55
N GLU A 204 -18.85 17.11 -51.22
CA GLU A 204 -20.10 17.03 -50.48
C GLU A 204 -20.82 18.39 -50.47
N ILE A 205 -22.09 18.40 -50.88
CA ILE A 205 -22.95 19.58 -50.85
C ILE A 205 -24.23 19.25 -50.10
N CYS A 206 -24.71 20.18 -49.29
CA CYS A 206 -25.98 20.03 -48.59
C CYS A 206 -27.16 19.88 -49.56
N SER A 207 -27.97 18.85 -49.34
CA SER A 207 -29.21 18.56 -50.06
C SER A 207 -30.47 18.72 -49.21
N SER A 208 -30.34 18.68 -47.89
CA SER A 208 -31.39 19.00 -46.92
C SER A 208 -31.11 20.34 -46.22
N VAL A 209 -32.06 20.77 -45.38
CA VAL A 209 -31.83 21.90 -44.45
C VAL A 209 -30.62 21.59 -43.56
N GLY A 210 -29.70 22.56 -43.45
CA GLY A 210 -28.44 22.48 -42.72
C GLY A 210 -27.37 23.39 -43.34
N ARG A 211 -26.34 23.71 -42.56
CA ARG A 211 -25.27 24.66 -42.89
C ARG A 211 -23.90 24.00 -43.10
N ILE A 212 -23.72 22.77 -42.60
CA ILE A 212 -22.43 22.07 -42.62
C ILE A 212 -22.58 20.62 -43.07
N THR A 213 -21.59 20.11 -43.79
CA THR A 213 -21.54 18.70 -44.19
C THR A 213 -21.01 17.83 -43.05
N PRO A 214 -21.23 16.50 -43.08
CA PRO A 214 -20.64 15.58 -42.12
C PRO A 214 -19.11 15.68 -42.03
N ASN A 215 -18.42 15.89 -43.15
CA ASN A 215 -16.97 16.07 -43.14
C ASN A 215 -16.56 17.35 -42.38
N MET A 216 -17.19 18.49 -42.67
CA MET A 216 -16.93 19.75 -41.96
C MET A 216 -17.23 19.63 -40.46
N PHE A 217 -18.32 18.94 -40.11
CA PHE A 217 -18.68 18.70 -38.71
C PHE A 217 -17.59 17.91 -37.96
N ASN A 218 -17.05 16.86 -38.57
CA ASN A 218 -16.00 16.04 -37.97
C ASN A 218 -14.70 16.84 -37.78
N GLU A 219 -14.29 17.62 -38.79
CA GLU A 219 -13.09 18.47 -38.72
C GLU A 219 -13.22 19.55 -37.63
N MET A 220 -14.35 20.28 -37.60
CA MET A 220 -14.58 21.31 -36.58
C MET A 220 -14.68 20.73 -35.17
N THR A 221 -15.34 19.58 -35.00
CA THR A 221 -15.43 18.90 -33.70
C THR A 221 -14.06 18.37 -33.27
N GLY A 222 -13.26 17.84 -34.20
CA GLY A 222 -11.89 17.41 -33.95
C GLY A 222 -10.99 18.57 -33.47
N ALA A 223 -11.06 19.72 -34.15
CA ALA A 223 -10.36 20.94 -33.74
C ALA A 223 -10.82 21.44 -32.35
N THR A 224 -12.12 21.39 -32.10
CA THR A 224 -12.72 21.79 -30.81
C THR A 224 -12.24 20.90 -29.66
N ASN A 225 -12.25 19.58 -29.84
CA ASN A 225 -11.77 18.63 -28.83
C ASN A 225 -10.27 18.81 -28.53
N LYS A 226 -9.46 19.08 -29.55
CA LYS A 226 -8.03 19.40 -29.37
C LYS A 226 -7.83 20.70 -28.59
N SER A 227 -8.58 21.75 -28.96
CA SER A 227 -8.57 23.04 -28.26
C SER A 227 -8.99 22.89 -26.80
N GLN A 228 -10.01 22.07 -26.53
CA GLN A 228 -10.47 21.76 -25.18
C GLN A 228 -9.40 21.04 -24.36
N GLY A 229 -8.75 20.02 -24.95
CA GLY A 229 -7.65 19.31 -24.29
C GLY A 229 -6.50 20.24 -23.91
N LEU A 230 -6.12 21.14 -24.83
CA LEU A 230 -5.12 22.17 -24.55
C LEU A 230 -5.58 23.13 -23.45
N TYR A 231 -6.83 23.56 -23.45
CA TYR A 231 -7.35 24.49 -22.43
C TYR A 231 -7.40 23.87 -21.03
N LEU A 232 -7.87 22.63 -20.90
CA LEU A 232 -8.11 22.00 -19.60
C LEU A 232 -6.84 21.42 -18.96
N TYR A 233 -5.99 20.75 -19.75
CA TYR A 233 -4.90 19.95 -19.17
C TYR A 233 -3.56 20.70 -19.09
N VAL A 234 -3.28 21.59 -20.05
CA VAL A 234 -1.97 22.26 -20.16
C VAL A 234 -1.61 23.09 -18.92
N PRO A 235 -2.49 23.96 -18.37
CA PRO A 235 -2.11 24.78 -17.22
C PRO A 235 -1.70 23.96 -15.99
N PHE A 236 -2.30 22.79 -15.80
CA PHE A 236 -1.96 21.88 -14.73
C PHE A 236 -0.62 21.19 -14.98
N LEU A 237 -0.41 20.66 -16.18
CA LEU A 237 0.84 19.99 -16.55
C LEU A 237 2.07 20.90 -16.39
N PHE A 238 1.96 22.17 -16.78
CA PHE A 238 3.06 23.13 -16.63
C PHE A 238 3.32 23.57 -15.19
N LYS A 239 2.29 23.61 -14.33
CA LYS A 239 2.47 23.83 -12.89
C LYS A 239 3.23 22.69 -12.22
N ILE A 240 3.14 21.46 -12.74
CA ILE A 240 3.92 20.32 -12.26
C ILE A 240 5.34 20.37 -12.84
N ALA A 241 5.48 20.73 -14.11
CA ALA A 241 6.76 20.75 -14.81
C ALA A 241 7.79 21.74 -14.25
N ASP A 242 7.35 22.83 -13.59
CA ASP A 242 8.24 23.83 -12.96
C ASP A 242 9.00 23.30 -11.72
N CYS A 243 8.75 22.06 -11.30
CA CYS A 243 9.47 21.38 -10.20
C CYS A 243 9.37 22.07 -8.84
N THR A 244 8.83 23.29 -8.73
CA THR A 244 8.72 24.09 -7.51
C THR A 244 8.03 23.29 -6.41
N VAL A 245 6.86 22.70 -6.72
CA VAL A 245 6.11 21.85 -5.78
C VAL A 245 6.91 20.63 -5.33
N ALA A 246 7.54 19.94 -6.29
CA ALA A 246 8.31 18.73 -6.01
C ALA A 246 9.58 19.05 -5.18
N ARG A 247 10.26 20.16 -5.48
CA ARG A 247 11.47 20.63 -4.80
C ARG A 247 11.19 21.10 -3.39
N GLU A 248 10.10 21.83 -3.16
CA GLU A 248 9.69 22.21 -1.80
C GLU A 248 9.34 20.98 -0.96
N THR A 249 8.57 20.05 -1.54
CA THR A 249 8.14 18.83 -0.83
C THR A 249 9.32 17.92 -0.51
N LEU A 250 10.17 17.61 -1.48
CA LEU A 250 11.33 16.75 -1.29
C LEU A 250 12.41 17.43 -0.45
N GLY A 251 12.53 18.76 -0.53
CA GLY A 251 13.43 19.54 0.31
C GLY A 251 13.03 19.48 1.78
N SER A 252 11.73 19.64 2.10
CA SER A 252 11.24 19.48 3.47
C SER A 252 11.38 18.04 3.97
N ILE A 253 11.13 17.03 3.12
CA ILE A 253 11.33 15.63 3.51
C ILE A 253 12.81 15.35 3.82
N SER A 254 13.72 15.78 2.94
CA SER A 254 15.17 15.61 3.11
C SER A 254 15.68 16.30 4.38
N SER A 255 15.30 17.57 4.59
CA SER A 255 15.76 18.36 5.73
C SER A 255 15.16 17.88 7.06
N ASP A 256 13.85 17.67 7.10
CA ASP A 256 13.12 17.59 8.37
C ASP A 256 12.94 16.14 8.84
N TYR A 257 12.85 15.18 7.92
CA TYR A 257 12.52 13.79 8.24
C TYR A 257 13.70 12.83 8.10
N CYS A 258 14.56 12.99 7.08
CA CYS A 258 15.65 12.04 6.85
C CYS A 258 16.63 11.86 8.03
N PRO A 259 17.10 12.93 8.72
CA PRO A 259 17.98 12.77 9.88
C PRO A 259 17.30 12.01 11.03
N GLY A 260 16.01 12.28 11.25
CA GLY A 260 15.21 11.62 12.27
C GLY A 260 15.01 10.14 11.95
N VAL A 261 14.65 9.82 10.71
CA VAL A 261 14.46 8.43 10.29
C VAL A 261 15.77 7.66 10.37
N GLU A 262 16.91 8.23 9.96
CA GLU A 262 18.21 7.57 10.07
C GLU A 262 18.58 7.25 11.53
N LEU A 263 18.41 8.22 12.44
CA LEU A 263 18.71 8.04 13.86
C LEU A 263 17.79 7.00 14.53
N HIS A 264 16.48 7.10 14.29
CA HIS A 264 15.51 6.18 14.89
C HIS A 264 15.63 4.76 14.31
N SER A 265 15.86 4.62 13.01
CA SER A 265 16.05 3.30 12.39
C SER A 265 17.32 2.60 12.88
N LYS A 266 18.44 3.32 13.05
CA LYS A 266 19.64 2.78 13.72
C LYS A 266 19.34 2.27 15.13
N THR A 267 18.56 3.04 15.90
CA THR A 267 18.16 2.66 17.26
C THR A 267 17.28 1.41 17.28
N ILE A 268 16.32 1.31 16.36
CA ILE A 268 15.41 0.15 16.24
C ILE A 268 16.18 -1.11 15.85
N VAL A 269 17.06 -1.02 14.86
CA VAL A 269 17.91 -2.13 14.43
C VAL A 269 18.77 -2.62 15.59
N LEU A 270 19.44 -1.71 16.31
CA LEU A 270 20.25 -2.07 17.47
C LEU A 270 19.41 -2.77 18.55
N GLY A 271 18.22 -2.23 18.85
CA GLY A 271 17.28 -2.83 19.80
C GLY A 271 16.85 -4.24 19.41
N LEU A 272 16.51 -4.47 18.13
CA LEU A 272 16.10 -5.79 17.62
C LEU A 272 17.22 -6.82 17.73
N VAL A 273 18.47 -6.43 17.45
CA VAL A 273 19.64 -7.32 17.61
C VAL A 273 19.84 -7.70 19.08
N VAL A 274 19.72 -6.73 20.01
CA VAL A 274 19.84 -6.99 21.45
C VAL A 274 18.73 -7.91 21.96
N VAL A 275 17.48 -7.69 21.54
CA VAL A 275 16.34 -8.53 21.94
C VAL A 275 16.51 -9.95 21.41
N SER A 276 16.84 -10.11 20.12
CA SER A 276 17.00 -11.43 19.50
C SER A 276 18.11 -12.25 20.17
N THR A 277 19.27 -11.62 20.44
CA THR A 277 20.38 -12.27 21.15
C THR A 277 20.02 -12.66 22.58
N THR A 278 19.31 -11.80 23.31
CA THR A 278 18.86 -12.08 24.68
C THR A 278 17.85 -13.23 24.73
N MET A 279 16.89 -13.26 23.80
CA MET A 279 15.92 -14.35 23.69
C MET A 279 16.62 -15.67 23.37
N MET A 280 17.59 -15.67 22.45
CA MET A 280 18.34 -16.88 22.10
C MET A 280 19.13 -17.42 23.29
N LEU A 281 19.84 -16.57 24.04
CA LEU A 281 20.57 -16.97 25.25
C LEU A 281 19.64 -17.52 26.34
N SER A 282 18.46 -16.90 26.52
CA SER A 282 17.50 -17.37 27.53
C SER A 282 16.93 -18.75 27.20
N ILE A 283 16.63 -19.03 25.94
CA ILE A 283 16.18 -20.36 25.47
C ILE A 283 17.30 -21.40 25.64
N ILE A 284 18.53 -21.07 25.25
CA ILE A 284 19.68 -21.97 25.41
C ILE A 284 19.90 -22.31 26.88
N PHE A 285 19.89 -21.30 27.75
CA PHE A 285 20.02 -21.49 29.19
C PHE A 285 18.89 -22.37 29.75
N TRP A 286 17.65 -22.12 29.32
CA TRP A 286 16.50 -22.94 29.70
C TRP A 286 16.66 -24.41 29.26
N MET A 287 17.11 -24.67 28.03
CA MET A 287 17.36 -26.02 27.53
C MET A 287 18.42 -26.75 28.37
N ILE A 288 19.50 -26.07 28.74
CA ILE A 288 20.55 -26.63 29.62
C ILE A 288 19.98 -26.99 30.98
N LEU A 289 19.21 -26.08 31.61
CA LEU A 289 18.58 -26.32 32.90
C LEU A 289 17.55 -27.46 32.85
N ALA A 290 16.72 -27.52 31.81
CA ALA A 290 15.75 -28.58 31.61
C ALA A 290 16.43 -29.94 31.47
N LYS A 291 17.53 -30.01 30.70
CA LYS A 291 18.37 -31.21 30.54
C LYS A 291 19.00 -31.64 31.87
N GLN A 292 19.54 -30.69 32.66
CA GLN A 292 20.09 -31.00 33.98
C GLN A 292 19.02 -31.52 34.95
N ARG A 293 17.83 -30.92 34.98
CA ARG A 293 16.70 -31.41 35.80
C ARG A 293 16.29 -32.82 35.38
N LYS A 294 16.22 -33.10 34.08
CA LYS A 294 15.92 -34.43 33.52
C LYS A 294 16.98 -35.46 33.94
N HIS A 295 18.27 -35.15 33.84
CA HIS A 295 19.37 -36.01 34.34
C HIS A 295 19.27 -36.30 35.85
N ARG A 296 18.99 -35.29 36.69
CA ARG A 296 18.82 -35.50 38.15
C ARG A 296 17.62 -36.41 38.45
N ARG A 297 16.52 -36.30 37.71
CA ARG A 297 15.35 -37.19 37.84
C ARG A 297 15.71 -38.64 37.47
N TYR A 298 16.48 -38.86 36.41
CA TYR A 298 16.93 -40.20 36.03
C TYR A 298 17.88 -40.81 37.06
N SER A 299 18.91 -40.06 37.50
CA SER A 299 19.87 -40.54 38.50
C SER A 299 19.20 -40.96 39.82
N LYS A 300 18.21 -40.20 40.31
CA LYS A 300 17.43 -40.57 41.51
C LYS A 300 16.60 -41.84 41.36
N LYS A 301 16.13 -42.18 40.15
CA LYS A 301 15.42 -43.44 39.90
C LYS A 301 16.35 -44.64 40.05
N TYR A 302 17.56 -44.57 39.48
CA TYR A 302 18.56 -45.65 39.59
C TYR A 302 18.97 -45.91 41.04
N THR A 303 19.27 -44.86 41.83
CA THR A 303 19.63 -45.03 43.25
C THR A 303 18.50 -45.58 44.11
N ASN A 304 17.24 -45.27 43.80
CA ASN A 304 16.08 -45.82 44.54
C ASN A 304 15.75 -47.27 44.14
N GLN A 305 16.20 -47.72 42.97
CA GLN A 305 16.00 -49.10 42.49
C GLN A 305 17.06 -50.07 43.04
N GLU A 306 18.25 -49.57 43.42
CA GLU A 306 19.32 -50.36 44.07
C GLU A 306 19.17 -50.44 45.60
N GLY A 307 18.41 -49.55 46.22
CA GLY A 307 18.14 -49.52 47.67
C GLY A 307 17.40 -50.74 48.29
N PRO A 308 16.60 -51.56 47.58
CA PRO A 308 15.93 -52.70 48.20
C PRO A 308 16.82 -53.96 48.35
N LEU A 309 17.93 -54.06 47.63
CA LEU A 309 18.73 -55.31 47.58
C LEU A 309 19.83 -55.41 48.66
N MET A 310 20.11 -54.34 49.40
CA MET A 310 21.21 -54.28 50.38
C MET A 310 20.74 -54.24 51.85
N ALA A 311 19.46 -54.51 52.14
CA ALA A 311 18.93 -54.52 53.51
C ALA A 311 18.81 -55.92 54.14
N GLY A 312 19.29 -56.97 53.45
CA GLY A 312 19.13 -58.38 53.87
C GLY A 312 20.38 -59.08 54.44
N TYR A 313 21.54 -58.43 54.49
CA TYR A 313 22.76 -59.02 55.06
C TYR A 313 23.42 -58.07 56.05
N LYS A 314 22.98 -58.10 57.30
CA LYS A 314 23.79 -57.75 58.46
C LYS A 314 23.53 -58.76 59.57
N LEU A 315 24.52 -59.65 59.71
CA LEU A 315 24.91 -60.51 60.84
C LEU A 315 23.80 -61.12 61.69
#